data_AF-A0A941SKF6-F1
#
_entry.id   AF-A0A941SKF6-F1
#
_cell.length_a   1.000
_cell.length_b   1.000
_cell.length_c   1.000
_cell.angle_alpha   90.00
_cell.angle_beta   90.00
_cell.angle_gamma   90.00
#
_symmetry.space_group_name_H-M   'P 1'
#
loop_
_entity.id
_entity.type
_entity.pdbx_description
1 polymer ?
#
loop_
_entity_poly.entity_id
_entity_poly.type
_entity_poly.pdbx_seq_one_letter_code
_entity_poly.pdbx_strand_id
1 'polypeptide(L)' 'THTFPKFAWINPEPQGVWQYRQSIAVIQQLMNQRMFPLTLKGLEDAMRMLSK' A
#
# COMPACT_ATOMS: atom_id res chain seq x y z
N THR A 1 8.55 -10.01 7.92
CA THR A 1 8.91 -8.63 7.52
C THR A 1 10.07 -8.03 8.33
N HIS A 2 10.96 -8.83 8.92
CA HIS A 2 12.07 -8.30 9.74
C HIS A 2 13.26 -7.77 8.91
N THR A 3 13.35 -8.14 7.63
CA THR A 3 14.45 -7.72 6.73
C THR A 3 14.33 -6.26 6.28
N PHE A 4 13.09 -5.77 6.11
CA PHE A 4 12.81 -4.39 5.67
C PHE A 4 11.85 -3.74 6.67
N PRO A 5 12.34 -2.99 7.67
CA PRO A 5 11.48 -2.41 8.71
C PRO A 5 10.60 -1.27 8.17
N LYS A 6 11.05 -0.60 7.11
CA LYS A 6 10.33 0.47 6.42
C LYS A 6 9.99 -0.01 5.01
N PHE A 7 8.71 -0.31 4.79
CA PHE A 7 8.20 -0.76 3.51
C PHE A 7 6.80 -0.21 3.24
N ALA A 8 6.47 -0.07 1.96
CA ALA A 8 5.16 0.33 1.46
C ALA A 8 4.92 -0.37 0.11
N TRP A 9 3.66 -0.70 -0.18
CA TRP A 9 3.25 -1.20 -1.49
C TRP A 9 2.51 -0.09 -2.23
N ILE A 10 2.89 0.16 -3.49
CA ILE A 10 2.15 1.06 -4.38
C ILE A 10 1.29 0.22 -5.31
N ASN A 11 -0.01 0.41 -5.26
CA ASN A 11 -0.97 -0.33 -6.07
C ASN A 11 -1.51 0.57 -7.20
N PRO A 12 -1.29 0.20 -8.49
CA PRO A 12 -1.78 0.97 -9.63
C PRO A 12 -3.28 0.80 -9.90
N GLU A 13 -3.94 -0.19 -9.30
CA GLU A 13 -5.38 -0.39 -9.48
C GLU A 13 -6.18 0.76 -8.86
N PRO A 14 -7.29 1.21 -9.49
CA PRO A 14 -8.16 2.22 -8.91
C PRO A 14 -8.68 1.80 -7.53
N GLN A 15 -8.62 2.67 -6.52
CA GLN A 15 -8.99 2.31 -5.14
C GLN A 15 -10.43 1.79 -5.01
N GLY A 16 -11.35 2.31 -5.82
CA GLY A 16 -12.74 1.88 -5.84
C GLY A 16 -12.91 0.38 -6.16
N VAL A 17 -11.94 -0.24 -6.83
CA VAL A 17 -12.00 -1.68 -7.16
C VAL A 17 -11.31 -2.58 -6.14
N TRP A 18 -10.58 -2.04 -5.16
CA TRP A 18 -9.76 -2.83 -4.24
C TRP A 18 -10.58 -3.81 -3.40
N GLN A 19 -11.76 -3.40 -2.96
CA GLN A 19 -12.67 -4.24 -2.15
C GLN A 19 -13.24 -5.42 -2.95
N TYR A 20 -13.27 -5.32 -4.28
CA TYR A 20 -13.83 -6.35 -5.16
C TYR A 20 -12.77 -7.34 -5.65
N ARG A 21 -11.48 -7.04 -5.46
CA ARG A 21 -10.37 -7.90 -5.88
C ARG A 21 -9.81 -8.65 -4.67
N GLN A 22 -10.16 -9.92 -4.54
CA GLN A 22 -9.73 -10.76 -3.40
C GLN A 22 -8.22 -10.77 -3.19
N SER A 23 -7.43 -10.82 -4.28
CA SER A 23 -5.97 -10.78 -4.19
C SER A 23 -5.44 -9.48 -3.58
N ILE A 24 -6.10 -8.34 -3.87
CA ILE A 24 -5.73 -7.04 -3.30
C ILE A 24 -5.96 -7.05 -1.78
N ALA A 25 -7.06 -7.64 -1.30
CA ALA A 25 -7.33 -7.77 0.12
C ALA A 25 -6.26 -8.62 0.84
N VAL A 26 -5.86 -9.75 0.24
CA VAL A 26 -4.78 -10.60 0.78
C VAL A 26 -3.45 -9.84 0.85
N ILE A 27 -3.07 -9.15 -0.23
CA ILE A 27 -1.84 -8.33 -0.24
C ILE A 27 -1.92 -7.21 0.80
N GLN A 28 -3.06 -6.54 0.94
CA GLN A 28 -3.22 -5.48 1.95
C GLN A 28 -2.99 -5.98 3.38
N GLN A 29 -3.45 -7.20 3.69
CA GLN A 29 -3.18 -7.87 4.97
C GLN A 29 -1.69 -8.20 5.13
N LEU A 30 -1.06 -8.80 4.11
CA LEU A 30 0.37 -9.12 4.13
C LEU A 30 1.26 -7.87 4.29
N MET A 31 0.81 -6.75 3.72
CA MET A 31 1.49 -5.46 3.81
C MET A 31 1.15 -4.69 5.10
N ASN A 32 0.41 -5.27 6.05
CA ASN A 32 0.00 -4.61 7.30
C ASN A 32 -0.66 -3.23 7.08
N GLN A 33 -1.57 -3.16 6.10
CA GLN A 33 -2.25 -1.92 5.70
C GLN A 33 -1.32 -0.80 5.17
N ARG A 34 -0.07 -1.13 4.79
CA ARG A 34 0.90 -0.19 4.18
C ARG A 34 0.81 -0.17 2.66
N MET A 35 -0.42 -0.13 2.14
CA MET A 35 -0.70 -0.13 0.72
C MET A 35 -1.30 1.22 0.30
N PHE A 36 -0.73 1.84 -0.73
CA PHE A 36 -1.06 3.18 -1.17
C PHE A 36 -1.40 3.20 -2.66
N PRO A 37 -2.29 4.10 -3.11
CA PRO A 37 -2.65 4.19 -4.51
C PRO A 37 -1.54 4.86 -5.33
N LEU A 38 -1.47 4.54 -6.62
CA LEU A 38 -0.61 5.24 -7.57
C LEU A 38 -1.20 6.60 -7.95
N THR A 39 -1.23 7.52 -6.99
CA THR A 39 -1.57 8.93 -7.17
C THR A 39 -0.49 9.78 -6.53
N LEU A 40 -0.35 11.05 -6.92
CA LEU A 40 0.61 11.95 -6.30
C LEU A 40 0.45 11.99 -4.77
N LYS A 41 -0.80 12.10 -4.31
CA LYS A 41 -1.14 12.06 -2.89
C LYS A 41 -0.78 10.73 -2.22
N GLY A 42 -1.05 9.60 -2.89
CA GLY A 42 -0.70 8.28 -2.38
C GLY A 42 0.81 8.09 -2.23
N LEU A 43 1.60 8.59 -3.18
CA LEU A 43 3.07 8.58 -3.12
C LEU A 43 3.59 9.46 -1.98
N GLU A 44 3.03 10.65 -1.78
CA GLU A 44 3.36 11.53 -0.64
C GLU A 44 3.08 10.86 0.70
N ASP A 45 1.93 10.21 0.84
CA ASP A 45 1.54 9.51 2.07
C ASP A 45 2.43 8.29 2.34
N ALA A 46 2.82 7.55 1.29
CA ALA A 46 3.79 6.46 1.39
C ALA A 46 5.16 6.97 1.87
N MET A 47 5.69 8.03 1.24
CA MET A 47 6.95 8.64 1.67
C MET A 47 6.88 9.13 3.12
N ARG A 48 5.80 9.81 3.52
CA ARG A 48 5.61 10.27 4.89
C ARG A 48 5.59 9.12 5.91
N MET A 49 4.97 8.00 5.56
CA MET A 49 4.99 6.79 6.41
C MET A 49 6.41 6.23 6.54
N LEU A 50 7.17 6.17 5.44
CA LEU A 50 8.54 5.63 5.42
C LEU A 50 9.54 6.53 6.15
N SER A 51 9.33 7.85 6.15
CA SER A 51 10.22 8.80 6.83
C SER A 51 10.08 8.78 8.35
N LYS A 52 8.99 8.23 8.90
CA LYS A 52 8.86 7.91 10.33
C LYS A 52 9.67 6.66 10.63
#